data_AF-A0AAV7BQW4-F1
#
_entry.id   AF-A0AAV7BQW4-F1
#
_cell.length_a   1.000
_cell.length_b   1.000
_cell.length_c   1.000
_cell.angle_alpha   90.00
_cell.angle_beta   90.00
_cell.angle_gamma   90.00
#
_symmetry.space_group_name_H-M   'P 1'
#
loop_
_entity.id
_entity.type
_entity.pdbx_description
1 polymer ?
#
loop_
_entity_poly.entity_id
_entity_poly.type
_entity_poly.pdbx_seq_one_letter_code
_entity_poly.pdbx_strand_id
1 'polypeptide(L)'
;MCMANLEELQSSDSLDCLERLIDLNNGEGQIFTIDGPLCLKNVQSMFGKLIDVAYTPFHAVLKCGHLSSDVQVFPRPEPVIIDEEIDPLPKHINTELEVVGFIDIADISSPPVLSRHLVLPIALNKEGDDFGAGLTDDIEDENSASQIAGKSPNFCVLLHGSLKVEGMVALVQLGPDWHGMLYSQADSKKKSNLMMSLFEPGIEPLPWLGKTAQLGPISDAKENPYGEEDNKSPFPLQPKTKRSYAQNVTVWIKPSGLQTDVQKILRNARKLPEKTQTFYKELNRLRKAALAFGFLDLLKGVSDMLERECTLLPETAHPDAAFQLSHAAAQLKLASTGSSEHAAYDHNIVPLQTDFSGRGSDRM
;
A
#
# COMPACT_ATOMS: atom_id res chain seq x y z
N MET A 1 -29.44 27.41 8.06
CA MET A 1 -30.38 27.66 9.17
C MET A 1 -31.01 29.01 8.97
N CYS A 2 -32.33 29.09 8.78
CA CYS A 2 -32.98 30.37 8.49
C CYS A 2 -33.60 30.98 9.76
N MET A 3 -33.21 32.21 10.08
CA MET A 3 -33.75 32.98 11.22
C MET A 3 -34.96 33.85 10.80
N ALA A 4 -35.75 33.32 9.88
CA ALA A 4 -36.99 33.88 9.36
C ALA A 4 -37.94 32.71 9.07
N ASN A 5 -39.25 32.94 9.14
CA ASN A 5 -40.22 31.89 8.81
C ASN A 5 -40.32 31.69 7.29
N LEU A 6 -40.93 30.58 6.86
CA LEU A 6 -41.03 30.24 5.44
C LEU A 6 -41.76 31.31 4.62
N GLU A 7 -42.83 31.88 5.17
CA GLU A 7 -43.64 32.90 4.51
C GLU A 7 -42.83 34.18 4.22
N GLU A 8 -42.01 34.63 5.17
CA GLU A 8 -41.12 35.80 5.00
C GLU A 8 -40.06 35.56 3.93
N LEU A 9 -39.45 34.38 3.92
CA LEU A 9 -38.42 34.01 2.94
C LEU A 9 -38.98 33.89 1.52
N GLN A 10 -40.20 33.37 1.37
CA GLN A 10 -40.89 33.27 0.09
C GLN A 10 -41.38 34.63 -0.41
N SER A 11 -41.78 35.54 0.50
CA SER A 11 -42.25 36.87 0.11
C SER A 11 -41.18 37.79 -0.49
N SER A 12 -39.90 37.46 -0.29
CA SER A 12 -38.75 38.29 -0.65
C SER A 12 -37.80 37.63 -1.66
N ASP A 13 -38.18 36.49 -2.26
CA ASP A 13 -37.34 35.64 -3.12
C ASP A 13 -35.98 35.23 -2.49
N SER A 14 -35.85 35.41 -1.16
CA SER A 14 -34.63 35.08 -0.42
C SER A 14 -34.44 33.57 -0.32
N LEU A 15 -35.54 32.80 -0.30
CA LEU A 15 -35.49 31.33 -0.26
C LEU A 15 -34.78 30.77 -1.50
N ASP A 16 -35.16 31.21 -2.69
CA ASP A 16 -34.58 30.77 -3.97
C ASP A 16 -33.07 31.01 -4.01
N CYS A 17 -32.61 32.14 -3.47
CA CYS A 17 -31.19 32.47 -3.40
C CYS A 17 -30.44 31.52 -2.45
N LEU A 18 -31.05 31.13 -1.33
CA LEU A 18 -30.48 30.16 -0.40
C LEU A 18 -30.46 28.75 -1.00
N GLU A 19 -31.54 28.33 -1.67
CA GLU A 19 -31.63 27.04 -2.36
C GLU A 19 -30.56 26.94 -3.45
N ARG A 20 -30.31 28.05 -4.16
CA ARG A 20 -29.26 28.10 -5.17
C ARG A 20 -27.86 27.87 -4.61
N LEU A 21 -27.60 28.19 -3.34
CA LEU A 21 -26.31 27.89 -2.71
C LEU A 21 -26.10 26.38 -2.54
N ILE A 22 -27.17 25.62 -2.29
CA ILE A 22 -27.11 24.15 -2.21
C ILE A 22 -26.88 23.55 -3.60
N ASP A 23 -27.58 24.04 -4.62
CA ASP A 23 -27.35 23.62 -6.01
C ASP A 23 -25.89 23.82 -6.44
N LEU A 24 -25.31 24.97 -6.08
CA LEU A 24 -23.91 25.28 -6.38
C LEU A 24 -22.93 24.40 -5.60
N ASN A 25 -23.38 23.76 -4.52
CA ASN A 25 -22.65 22.75 -3.77
C ASN A 25 -23.04 21.32 -4.19
N ASN A 26 -23.50 21.13 -5.43
CA ASN A 26 -23.91 19.84 -5.99
C ASN A 26 -25.04 19.13 -5.23
N GLY A 27 -25.89 19.89 -4.51
CA GLY A 27 -26.94 19.30 -3.68
C GLY A 27 -26.47 18.88 -2.29
N GLU A 28 -25.19 19.04 -1.96
CA GLU A 28 -24.65 18.69 -0.64
C GLU A 28 -25.02 19.75 0.40
N GLY A 29 -25.99 19.42 1.25
CA GLY A 29 -26.45 20.28 2.33
C GLY A 29 -27.97 20.36 2.43
N GLN A 30 -28.47 21.06 3.44
CA GLN A 30 -29.90 21.22 3.66
C GLN A 30 -30.24 22.60 4.21
N ILE A 31 -31.31 23.19 3.68
CA ILE A 31 -31.94 24.38 4.24
C ILE A 31 -32.94 23.95 5.32
N PHE A 32 -32.84 24.58 6.48
CA PHE A 32 -33.76 24.41 7.58
C PHE A 32 -34.55 25.71 7.76
N THR A 33 -35.86 25.63 7.55
CA THR A 33 -36.84 26.72 7.75
C THR A 33 -37.83 26.37 8.86
N ILE A 34 -38.57 27.39 9.33
CA ILE A 34 -39.67 27.24 10.29
C ILE A 34 -40.98 27.50 9.55
N ASP A 35 -41.85 26.48 9.51
CA ASP A 35 -43.23 26.61 9.08
C ASP A 35 -44.11 26.98 10.29
N GLY A 36 -44.27 28.28 10.53
CA GLY A 36 -44.98 28.81 11.70
C GLY A 36 -44.30 30.05 12.32
N PRO A 37 -44.68 30.44 13.55
CA PRO A 37 -44.13 31.62 14.19
C PRO A 37 -42.64 31.42 14.52
N LEU A 38 -41.84 32.45 14.24
CA LEU A 38 -40.44 32.49 14.66
C LEU A 38 -40.38 32.67 16.19
N CYS A 39 -40.07 31.58 16.89
CA CYS A 39 -39.97 31.57 18.36
C CYS A 39 -38.89 30.59 18.83
N LEU A 40 -38.45 30.73 20.08
CA LEU A 40 -37.38 29.92 20.66
C LEU A 40 -37.64 28.41 20.53
N LYS A 41 -38.88 27.96 20.79
CA LYS A 41 -39.27 26.55 20.67
C LYS A 41 -39.02 26.00 19.27
N ASN A 42 -39.39 26.75 18.24
CA ASN A 42 -39.26 26.32 16.85
C ASN A 42 -37.80 26.37 16.39
N VAL A 43 -37.02 27.35 16.86
CA VAL A 43 -35.56 27.40 16.63
C VAL A 43 -34.87 26.19 17.29
N GLN A 44 -35.21 25.87 18.54
CA GLN A 44 -34.69 24.68 19.23
C GLN A 44 -35.02 23.40 18.45
N SER A 45 -36.27 23.24 17.99
CA SER A 45 -36.65 22.10 17.15
C SER A 45 -35.88 22.04 15.83
N MET A 46 -35.64 23.18 15.20
CA MET A 46 -34.87 23.28 13.96
C MET A 46 -33.40 22.85 14.15
N PHE A 47 -32.76 23.31 15.22
CA PHE A 47 -31.40 22.88 15.57
C PHE A 47 -31.36 21.42 16.04
N GLY A 48 -32.40 20.92 16.70
CA GLY A 48 -32.55 19.49 17.02
C GLY A 48 -32.48 18.63 15.76
N LYS A 49 -33.22 19.00 14.69
CA LYS A 49 -33.13 18.30 13.39
C LYS A 49 -31.72 18.34 12.80
N LEU A 50 -31.00 19.46 12.92
CA LEU A 50 -29.60 19.54 12.46
C LEU A 50 -28.70 18.58 13.25
N ILE A 51 -28.88 18.51 14.57
CA ILE A 51 -28.14 17.60 15.44
C ILE A 51 -28.38 16.14 15.03
N ASP A 52 -29.65 15.76 14.82
CA ASP A 52 -30.03 14.41 14.41
C ASP A 52 -29.50 14.02 13.02
N VAL A 53 -29.37 14.99 12.11
CA VAL A 53 -28.88 14.73 10.75
C VAL A 53 -27.36 14.66 10.69
N ALA A 54 -26.66 15.60 11.32
CA ALA A 54 -25.22 15.81 11.10
C ALA A 54 -24.33 15.42 12.29
N TYR A 55 -24.87 15.29 13.50
CA TYR A 55 -24.08 15.16 14.73
C TYR A 55 -24.41 13.92 15.56
N THR A 56 -25.33 13.06 15.10
CA THR A 56 -25.59 11.78 15.77
C THR A 56 -24.33 10.91 15.74
N PRO A 57 -23.85 10.44 16.91
CA PRO A 57 -22.67 9.60 17.00
C PRO A 57 -22.92 8.24 16.37
N PHE A 58 -21.86 7.62 15.85
CA PHE A 58 -21.93 6.25 15.34
C PHE A 58 -21.54 5.27 16.44
N HIS A 59 -22.53 4.51 16.91
CA HIS A 59 -22.34 3.43 17.87
C HIS A 59 -22.19 2.09 17.16
N ALA A 60 -21.29 1.26 17.67
CA ALA A 60 -20.97 -0.06 17.15
C ALA A 60 -20.58 -1.01 18.28
N VAL A 61 -20.49 -2.30 17.98
CA VAL A 61 -19.99 -3.33 18.88
C VAL A 61 -18.69 -3.88 18.33
N LEU A 62 -17.60 -3.65 19.03
CA LEU A 62 -16.30 -4.23 18.71
C LEU A 62 -16.22 -5.65 19.27
N LYS A 63 -15.95 -6.64 18.42
CA LYS A 63 -15.89 -8.06 18.78
C LYS A 63 -14.56 -8.69 18.36
N CYS A 64 -14.04 -9.59 19.20
CA CYS A 64 -12.94 -10.50 18.87
C CYS A 64 -13.29 -11.86 19.46
N GLY A 65 -13.90 -12.73 18.66
CA GLY A 65 -14.53 -13.95 19.16
C GLY A 65 -15.61 -13.64 20.22
N HIS A 66 -15.39 -14.11 21.45
CA HIS A 66 -16.32 -13.87 22.57
C HIS A 66 -16.03 -12.60 23.38
N LEU A 67 -14.93 -11.90 23.09
CA LEU A 67 -14.63 -10.61 23.71
C LEU A 67 -15.39 -9.52 22.98
N SER A 68 -16.12 -8.68 23.71
CA SER A 68 -16.89 -7.59 23.11
C SER A 68 -16.88 -6.32 23.96
N SER A 69 -17.03 -5.18 23.31
CA SER A 69 -17.32 -3.89 23.95
C SER A 69 -18.20 -3.05 23.03
N ASP A 70 -19.14 -2.33 23.62
CA ASP A 70 -19.83 -1.24 22.94
C ASP A 70 -18.85 -0.09 22.75
N VAL A 71 -18.87 0.51 21.55
CA VAL A 71 -17.94 1.56 21.15
C VAL A 71 -18.61 2.67 20.36
N GLN A 72 -18.02 3.85 20.44
CA GLN A 72 -18.27 4.97 19.54
C GLN A 72 -17.11 5.07 18.53
N VAL A 73 -17.45 5.20 17.25
CA VAL A 73 -16.49 5.48 16.17
C VAL A 73 -16.56 6.97 15.82
N PHE A 74 -15.45 7.68 16.00
CA PHE A 74 -15.39 9.14 15.83
C PHE A 74 -14.24 9.60 14.91
N PRO A 75 -14.47 10.47 13.91
CA PRO A 75 -15.78 10.99 13.49
C PRO A 75 -16.65 9.85 12.91
N ARG A 76 -17.94 10.12 12.70
CA ARG A 76 -18.84 9.17 12.02
C ARG A 76 -18.29 8.84 10.63
N PRO A 77 -18.11 7.55 10.28
CA PRO A 77 -17.68 7.16 8.94
C PRO A 77 -18.71 7.60 7.90
N GLU A 78 -18.23 8.29 6.87
CA GLU A 78 -19.05 8.64 5.71
C GLU A 78 -19.28 7.40 4.82
N PRO A 79 -20.43 7.31 4.13
CA PRO A 79 -20.69 6.22 3.20
C PRO A 79 -19.74 6.32 2.00
N VAL A 80 -19.22 5.18 1.55
CA VAL A 80 -18.29 5.12 0.41
C VAL A 80 -19.04 4.75 -0.85
N ILE A 81 -18.88 5.54 -1.91
CA ILE A 81 -19.46 5.28 -3.23
C ILE A 81 -18.33 4.79 -4.15
N ILE A 82 -18.55 3.68 -4.84
CA ILE A 82 -17.57 3.12 -5.79
C ILE A 82 -18.04 3.45 -7.22
N ASP A 83 -17.36 4.40 -7.87
CA ASP A 83 -17.73 4.94 -9.19
C ASP A 83 -17.76 3.89 -10.32
N GLU A 84 -17.09 2.75 -10.13
CA GLU A 84 -16.99 1.69 -11.15
C GLU A 84 -18.25 0.80 -11.24
N GLU A 85 -19.22 0.94 -10.32
CA GLU A 85 -20.48 0.19 -10.33
C GLU A 85 -21.53 0.85 -11.27
N ILE A 86 -22.30 0.04 -12.01
CA ILE A 86 -23.32 0.51 -12.98
C ILE A 86 -24.45 1.30 -12.29
N ASP A 87 -24.66 1.06 -11.00
CA ASP A 87 -25.58 1.79 -10.11
C ASP A 87 -24.90 1.88 -8.74
N PRO A 88 -24.10 2.94 -8.49
CA PRO A 88 -23.19 2.96 -7.36
C PRO A 88 -23.97 3.18 -6.06
N LEU A 89 -24.03 2.14 -5.23
CA LEU A 89 -24.72 2.19 -3.94
C LEU A 89 -23.76 2.62 -2.82
N PRO A 90 -24.19 3.53 -1.92
CA PRO A 90 -23.38 3.94 -0.78
C PRO A 90 -23.15 2.76 0.17
N LYS A 91 -21.88 2.42 0.40
CA LYS A 91 -21.48 1.36 1.33
C LYS A 91 -21.24 1.96 2.70
N HIS A 92 -21.93 1.41 3.69
CA HIS A 92 -21.75 1.73 5.10
C HIS A 92 -20.97 0.63 5.80
N ILE A 93 -20.18 1.01 6.80
CA ILE A 93 -19.54 0.01 7.66
C ILE A 93 -20.59 -0.70 8.52
N ASN A 94 -20.31 -1.95 8.85
CA ASN A 94 -21.12 -2.76 9.77
C ASN A 94 -21.13 -2.14 11.18
N THR A 95 -22.25 -2.32 11.88
CA THR A 95 -22.37 -1.99 13.31
C THR A 95 -21.68 -3.02 14.19
N GLU A 96 -21.50 -4.25 13.70
CA GLU A 96 -20.67 -5.27 14.35
C GLU A 96 -19.28 -5.27 13.71
N LEU A 97 -18.29 -4.80 14.47
CA LEU A 97 -16.90 -4.71 14.04
C LEU A 97 -16.15 -5.96 14.50
N GLU A 98 -16.08 -6.96 13.63
CA GLU A 98 -15.45 -8.25 13.94
C GLU A 98 -13.95 -8.23 13.62
N VAL A 99 -13.12 -8.47 14.64
CA VAL A 99 -11.70 -8.70 14.48
C VAL A 99 -11.48 -10.11 13.92
N VAL A 100 -10.84 -10.20 12.75
CA VAL A 100 -10.63 -11.44 12.00
C VAL A 100 -9.19 -11.95 12.04
N GLY A 101 -8.26 -11.16 12.56
CA GLY A 101 -6.85 -11.55 12.69
C GLY A 101 -5.96 -10.42 13.15
N PHE A 102 -4.67 -10.72 13.33
CA PHE A 102 -3.64 -9.78 13.76
C PHE A 102 -2.45 -9.86 12.81
N ILE A 103 -1.82 -8.72 12.53
CA ILE A 103 -0.67 -8.58 11.64
C ILE A 103 0.32 -7.62 12.29
N ASP A 104 1.62 -7.88 12.15
CA ASP A 104 2.66 -6.97 12.62
C ASP A 104 2.61 -5.61 11.91
N ILE A 105 2.94 -4.54 12.64
CA ILE A 105 3.04 -3.19 12.07
C ILE A 105 4.08 -3.17 10.92
N ALA A 106 5.13 -3.98 11.00
CA ALA A 106 6.13 -4.09 9.94
C ALA A 106 5.53 -4.67 8.63
N ASP A 107 4.61 -5.64 8.76
CA ASP A 107 4.01 -6.35 7.62
C ASP A 107 2.84 -5.59 7.00
N ILE A 108 2.01 -4.94 7.82
CA ILE A 108 0.97 -4.04 7.32
C ILE A 108 1.59 -2.80 6.66
N SER A 109 2.77 -2.40 7.11
CA SER A 109 3.53 -1.23 6.63
C SER A 109 2.77 0.09 6.87
N SER A 110 2.57 0.89 5.83
CA SER A 110 1.80 2.14 5.88
C SER A 110 0.75 2.10 4.77
N PRO A 111 -0.35 1.35 4.97
CA PRO A 111 -1.34 1.14 3.93
C PRO A 111 -2.07 2.45 3.58
N PRO A 112 -2.47 2.63 2.31
CA PRO A 112 -3.43 3.67 1.96
C PRO A 112 -4.77 3.35 2.65
N VAL A 113 -5.40 4.37 3.21
CA VAL A 113 -6.65 4.26 3.96
C VAL A 113 -7.57 5.40 3.55
N LEU A 114 -8.87 5.16 3.51
CA LEU A 114 -9.89 6.16 3.18
C LEU A 114 -9.99 7.23 4.27
N SER A 115 -10.08 6.78 5.51
CA SER A 115 -10.33 7.63 6.68
C SER A 115 -9.82 6.96 7.95
N ARG A 116 -9.71 7.76 9.01
CA ARG A 116 -9.24 7.34 10.34
C ARG A 116 -10.21 7.78 11.41
N HIS A 117 -10.48 6.90 12.36
CA HIS A 117 -11.48 7.09 13.39
C HIS A 117 -10.93 6.66 14.75
N LEU A 118 -11.20 7.41 15.80
CA LEU A 118 -11.04 6.96 17.18
C LEU A 118 -12.12 5.91 17.48
N VAL A 119 -11.74 4.89 18.24
CA VAL A 119 -12.65 3.87 18.75
C VAL A 119 -12.64 3.95 20.27
N LEU A 120 -13.73 4.45 20.84
CA LEU A 120 -13.84 4.79 22.25
C LEU A 120 -14.89 3.88 22.90
N PRO A 121 -14.60 3.25 24.06
CA PRO A 121 -15.62 2.47 24.75
C PRO A 121 -16.72 3.38 25.27
N ILE A 122 -17.97 2.92 25.17
CA ILE A 122 -19.14 3.58 25.75
C ILE A 122 -19.76 2.68 26.82
N ALA A 123 -20.36 3.29 27.85
CA ALA A 123 -21.11 2.57 28.86
C ALA A 123 -22.59 2.59 28.45
N LEU A 124 -23.13 1.45 28.05
CA LEU A 124 -24.56 1.30 27.79
C LEU A 124 -25.25 0.70 29.03
N ASN A 125 -26.37 1.28 29.44
CA ASN A 125 -27.30 0.63 30.37
C ASN A 125 -28.18 -0.39 29.63
N LYS A 126 -28.80 -1.31 30.37
CA LYS A 126 -29.64 -2.40 29.85
C LYS A 126 -30.84 -1.96 28.97
N GLU A 127 -31.13 -0.67 28.86
CA GLU A 127 -32.19 -0.11 28.01
C GLU A 127 -31.67 0.54 26.72
N GLY A 128 -30.38 0.46 26.42
CA GLY A 128 -29.79 0.98 25.17
C GLY A 128 -29.63 2.51 25.14
N ASP A 129 -29.97 3.20 26.22
CA ASP A 129 -29.66 4.61 26.40
C ASP A 129 -28.18 4.78 26.78
N ASP A 130 -27.49 5.61 25.99
CA ASP A 130 -26.12 6.05 26.26
C ASP A 130 -26.09 6.85 27.57
N PHE A 131 -25.09 6.61 28.41
CA PHE A 131 -24.96 7.21 29.75
C PHE A 131 -24.72 8.74 29.74
N GLY A 132 -24.88 9.42 28.59
CA GLY A 132 -24.51 10.83 28.41
C GLY A 132 -25.42 11.69 27.53
N ALA A 133 -26.65 11.28 27.20
CA ALA A 133 -27.53 12.06 26.31
C ALA A 133 -28.89 12.48 26.93
N GLY A 134 -29.06 12.37 28.25
CA GLY A 134 -30.26 12.84 28.95
C GLY A 134 -30.06 14.23 29.55
N LEU A 135 -30.73 15.24 28.99
CA LEU A 135 -30.88 16.57 29.60
C LEU A 135 -31.59 16.47 30.97
N THR A 136 -30.83 16.29 32.06
CA THR A 136 -31.22 16.70 33.43
C THR A 136 -29.98 17.12 34.23
N ASP A 137 -30.16 18.20 34.99
CA ASP A 137 -29.19 19.08 35.66
C ASP A 137 -28.30 18.45 36.78
N ASP A 138 -27.97 17.16 36.72
CA ASP A 138 -27.27 16.48 37.82
C ASP A 138 -25.80 16.16 37.50
N ILE A 139 -24.96 17.20 37.53
CA ILE A 139 -23.48 17.14 37.40
C ILE A 139 -22.83 16.20 38.46
N GLU A 140 -23.55 15.85 39.54
CA GLU A 140 -23.07 14.92 40.57
C GLU A 140 -23.13 13.44 40.13
N ASP A 141 -24.01 13.06 39.19
CA ASP A 141 -24.21 11.65 38.78
C ASP A 141 -23.29 11.20 37.63
N GLU A 142 -22.88 12.08 36.70
CA GLU A 142 -21.95 11.71 35.62
C GLU A 142 -20.57 11.28 36.16
N ASN A 143 -20.12 11.91 37.25
CA ASN A 143 -18.86 11.57 37.90
C ASN A 143 -18.92 10.20 38.60
N SER A 144 -20.10 9.78 39.05
CA SER A 144 -20.30 8.47 39.67
C SER A 144 -20.40 7.37 38.60
N ALA A 145 -21.13 7.61 37.50
CA ALA A 145 -21.28 6.68 36.38
C ALA A 145 -19.96 6.41 35.65
N SER A 146 -19.20 7.45 35.32
CA SER A 146 -17.87 7.33 34.71
C SER A 146 -16.86 6.62 35.62
N GLN A 147 -16.93 6.82 36.93
CA GLN A 147 -16.11 6.09 37.90
C GLN A 147 -16.51 4.62 38.05
N ILE A 148 -17.80 4.28 37.92
CA ILE A 148 -18.28 2.90 37.93
C ILE A 148 -17.83 2.18 36.65
N ALA A 149 -18.05 2.80 35.48
CA ALA A 149 -17.59 2.28 34.19
C ALA A 149 -16.06 2.11 34.15
N GLY A 150 -15.31 3.08 34.69
CA GLY A 150 -13.85 3.06 34.76
C GLY A 150 -13.26 1.96 35.65
N LYS A 151 -14.06 1.33 36.52
CA LYS A 151 -13.65 0.16 37.34
C LYS A 151 -13.97 -1.16 36.65
N SER A 152 -14.86 -1.17 35.65
CA SER A 152 -15.21 -2.36 34.91
C SER A 152 -14.14 -2.67 33.84
N PRO A 153 -13.67 -3.92 33.72
CA PRO A 153 -12.75 -4.30 32.65
C PRO A 153 -13.40 -4.06 31.29
N ASN A 154 -12.68 -3.41 30.38
CA ASN A 154 -13.18 -3.10 29.05
C ASN A 154 -12.25 -3.67 27.96
N PHE A 155 -12.84 -4.33 26.96
CA PHE A 155 -12.09 -4.96 25.88
C PHE A 155 -11.25 -3.97 25.05
N CYS A 156 -11.75 -2.75 24.82
CA CYS A 156 -11.00 -1.72 24.07
C CYS A 156 -9.68 -1.35 24.77
N VAL A 157 -9.68 -1.31 26.10
CA VAL A 157 -8.48 -1.00 26.90
C VAL A 157 -7.47 -2.14 26.79
N LEU A 158 -7.93 -3.39 26.89
CA LEU A 158 -7.09 -4.58 26.71
C LEU A 158 -6.48 -4.62 25.31
N LEU A 159 -7.33 -4.53 24.28
CA LEU A 159 -6.92 -4.59 22.88
C LEU A 159 -5.92 -3.48 22.54
N HIS A 160 -6.21 -2.24 22.93
CA HIS A 160 -5.32 -1.10 22.73
C HIS A 160 -3.94 -1.32 23.37
N GLY A 161 -3.91 -1.76 24.62
CA GLY A 161 -2.68 -2.05 25.35
C GLY A 161 -1.84 -3.12 24.66
N SER A 162 -2.48 -4.23 24.28
CA SER A 162 -1.81 -5.35 23.58
C SER A 162 -1.28 -4.92 22.22
N LEU A 163 -2.07 -4.27 21.37
CA LEU A 163 -1.62 -3.81 20.05
C LEU A 163 -0.43 -2.86 20.14
N LYS A 164 -0.41 -2.00 21.16
CA LYS A 164 0.71 -1.08 21.39
C LYS A 164 1.99 -1.80 21.83
N VAL A 165 1.88 -2.74 22.77
CA VAL A 165 3.04 -3.45 23.35
C VAL A 165 3.64 -4.40 22.33
N GLU A 166 2.80 -5.15 21.63
CA GLU A 166 3.25 -6.14 20.64
C GLU A 166 3.63 -5.51 19.30
N GLY A 167 3.28 -4.24 19.06
CA GLY A 167 3.56 -3.60 17.78
C GLY A 167 2.78 -4.21 16.62
N MET A 168 1.52 -4.57 16.89
CA MET A 168 0.60 -5.20 15.94
C MET A 168 -0.59 -4.32 15.59
N VAL A 169 -1.30 -4.70 14.53
CA VAL A 169 -2.62 -4.21 14.17
C VAL A 169 -3.62 -5.37 14.17
N ALA A 170 -4.89 -5.08 14.44
CA ALA A 170 -5.98 -6.05 14.32
C ALA A 170 -6.77 -5.78 13.04
N LEU A 171 -6.90 -6.78 12.15
CA LEU A 171 -7.75 -6.68 10.97
C LEU A 171 -9.22 -6.76 11.39
N VAL A 172 -10.04 -5.86 10.85
CA VAL A 172 -11.47 -5.77 11.16
C VAL A 172 -12.29 -5.91 9.89
N GLN A 173 -13.35 -6.71 9.94
CA GLN A 173 -14.33 -6.79 8.87
C GLN A 173 -15.33 -5.64 8.99
N LEU A 174 -15.35 -4.79 7.97
CA LEU A 174 -16.25 -3.63 7.88
C LEU A 174 -17.52 -3.96 7.09
N GLY A 175 -17.48 -4.98 6.23
CA GLY A 175 -18.59 -5.41 5.40
C GLY A 175 -18.18 -6.57 4.49
N PRO A 176 -19.07 -7.00 3.57
CA PRO A 176 -18.73 -7.96 2.53
C PRO A 176 -17.59 -7.41 1.66
N ASP A 177 -16.50 -8.17 1.53
CA ASP A 177 -15.28 -7.76 0.83
C ASP A 177 -14.75 -6.37 1.22
N TRP A 178 -14.95 -5.97 2.48
CA TRP A 178 -14.46 -4.69 2.99
C TRP A 178 -13.87 -4.83 4.38
N HIS A 179 -12.62 -4.39 4.52
CA HIS A 179 -11.82 -4.57 5.72
C HIS A 179 -11.14 -3.27 6.13
N GLY A 180 -10.75 -3.20 7.39
CA GLY A 180 -9.93 -2.13 7.94
C GLY A 180 -8.93 -2.67 8.95
N MET A 181 -8.29 -1.78 9.68
CA MET A 181 -7.39 -2.15 10.76
C MET A 181 -7.60 -1.29 12.01
N LEU A 182 -7.51 -1.93 13.17
CA LEU A 182 -7.40 -1.29 14.47
C LEU A 182 -5.93 -1.27 14.91
N TYR A 183 -5.50 -0.15 15.45
CA TYR A 183 -4.12 0.02 15.90
C TYR A 183 -4.04 1.06 17.02
N SER A 184 -2.97 0.98 17.81
CA SER A 184 -2.64 2.02 18.77
C SER A 184 -1.92 3.16 18.05
N GLN A 185 -2.55 4.33 17.98
CA GLN A 185 -1.86 5.54 17.55
C GLN A 185 -1.24 6.22 18.76
N ALA A 186 0.09 6.28 18.80
CA ALA A 186 0.82 7.11 19.77
C ALA A 186 1.58 8.19 19.00
N ASP A 187 1.06 9.42 19.00
CA ASP A 187 1.94 10.56 18.69
C ASP A 187 2.90 10.73 19.88
N SER A 188 4.18 10.74 19.58
CA SER A 188 5.26 10.62 20.55
C SER A 188 5.05 11.58 21.74
N LYS A 189 4.83 10.99 22.93
CA LYS A 189 4.77 11.60 24.27
C LYS A 189 3.45 12.17 24.82
N LYS A 190 2.29 12.16 24.15
CA LYS A 190 1.10 12.90 24.71
C LYS A 190 -0.21 12.17 24.99
N LYS A 191 -0.61 11.12 24.27
CA LYS A 191 -1.72 10.22 24.62
C LYS A 191 -1.73 9.12 23.57
N SER A 192 -2.09 7.89 23.92
CA SER A 192 -2.35 6.84 22.94
C SER A 192 -3.78 6.35 23.12
N ASN A 193 -4.49 6.22 22.01
CA ASN A 193 -5.86 5.70 21.96
C ASN A 193 -5.97 4.66 20.86
N LEU A 194 -7.01 3.84 20.94
CA LEU A 194 -7.38 2.91 19.88
C LEU A 194 -7.93 3.70 18.68
N MET A 195 -7.39 3.43 17.50
CA MET A 195 -7.84 4.01 16.25
C MET A 195 -8.17 2.92 15.25
N MET A 196 -9.12 3.19 14.37
CA MET A 196 -9.51 2.39 13.22
C MET A 196 -9.17 3.14 11.94
N SER A 197 -8.63 2.46 10.95
CA SER A 197 -8.53 2.95 9.58
C SER A 197 -9.30 2.04 8.64
N LEU A 198 -9.97 2.62 7.65
CA LEU A 198 -10.73 1.88 6.65
C LEU A 198 -9.88 1.70 5.39
N PHE A 199 -9.76 0.49 4.88
CA PHE A 199 -9.15 0.28 3.56
C PHE A 199 -10.16 0.58 2.46
N GLU A 200 -9.65 0.64 1.23
CA GLU A 200 -10.51 0.64 0.04
C GLU A 200 -11.39 -0.63 0.05
N PRO A 201 -12.69 -0.53 -0.25
CA PRO A 201 -13.53 -1.70 -0.46
C PRO A 201 -12.97 -2.58 -1.59
N GLY A 202 -12.93 -3.89 -1.38
CA GLY A 202 -12.45 -4.85 -2.37
C GLY A 202 -11.76 -6.07 -1.77
N ILE A 203 -11.52 -7.05 -2.64
CA ILE A 203 -10.96 -8.36 -2.27
C ILE A 203 -9.45 -8.33 -1.96
N GLU A 204 -8.71 -7.36 -2.50
CA GLU A 204 -7.25 -7.25 -2.41
C GLU A 204 -6.86 -5.76 -2.26
N PRO A 205 -7.24 -5.11 -1.15
CA PRO A 205 -6.93 -3.69 -0.94
C PRO A 205 -5.42 -3.45 -0.83
N LEU A 206 -4.67 -4.42 -0.32
CA LEU A 206 -3.23 -4.35 -0.07
C LEU A 206 -2.51 -5.49 -0.82
N PRO A 207 -1.88 -5.21 -1.98
CA PRO A 207 -1.26 -6.26 -2.80
C PRO A 207 -0.16 -7.06 -2.10
N TRP A 208 0.49 -6.48 -1.09
CA TRP A 208 1.53 -7.18 -0.33
C TRP A 208 0.97 -8.11 0.75
N LEU A 209 -0.31 -8.03 1.08
CA LEU A 209 -1.02 -9.03 1.88
C LEU A 209 -1.80 -10.02 1.01
N GLY A 210 -2.11 -9.64 -0.22
CA GLY A 210 -2.92 -10.45 -1.13
C GLY A 210 -4.41 -10.37 -0.78
N LYS A 211 -5.16 -11.40 -1.15
CA LYS A 211 -6.60 -11.44 -0.92
C LYS A 211 -6.91 -11.62 0.55
N THR A 212 -7.67 -10.69 1.14
CA THR A 212 -8.01 -10.72 2.57
C THR A 212 -8.72 -12.01 2.98
N ALA A 213 -9.62 -12.51 2.14
CA ALA A 213 -10.32 -13.79 2.36
C ALA A 213 -9.41 -15.04 2.34
N GLN A 214 -8.15 -14.92 1.89
CA GLN A 214 -7.17 -16.01 1.88
C GLN A 214 -6.17 -15.93 3.04
N LEU A 215 -6.28 -14.90 3.88
CA LEU A 215 -5.53 -14.83 5.13
C LEU A 215 -6.16 -15.82 6.12
N GLY A 216 -5.38 -16.84 6.48
CA GLY A 216 -5.80 -17.88 7.41
C GLY A 216 -4.98 -17.89 8.70
N PRO A 217 -5.43 -18.62 9.72
CA PRO A 217 -4.68 -18.75 10.96
C PRO A 217 -3.40 -19.56 10.72
N ILE A 218 -2.34 -19.21 11.47
CA ILE A 218 -1.05 -19.93 11.40
C ILE A 218 -1.18 -21.42 11.78
N SER A 219 -2.22 -21.80 12.51
CA SER A 219 -2.51 -23.20 12.89
C SER A 219 -2.81 -24.10 11.69
N ASP A 220 -3.29 -23.53 10.59
CA ASP A 220 -3.65 -24.27 9.38
C ASP A 220 -2.43 -24.44 8.44
N ALA A 221 -1.35 -23.70 8.71
CA ALA A 221 -0.10 -23.84 7.99
C ALA A 221 0.69 -25.07 8.47
N LYS A 222 1.44 -25.70 7.57
CA LYS A 222 2.30 -26.86 7.90
C LYS A 222 3.44 -26.49 8.84
N GLU A 223 3.94 -25.27 8.71
CA GLU A 223 5.03 -24.69 9.49
C GLU A 223 4.65 -23.24 9.82
N ASN A 224 5.09 -22.72 10.96
CA ASN A 224 4.83 -21.33 11.33
C ASN A 224 5.55 -20.39 10.33
N PRO A 225 4.80 -19.59 9.54
CA PRO A 225 5.42 -18.72 8.53
C PRO A 225 6.28 -17.61 9.14
N TYR A 226 6.08 -17.29 10.42
CA TYR A 226 6.90 -16.33 11.18
C TYR A 226 8.19 -16.95 11.75
N GLY A 227 8.35 -18.28 11.62
CA GLY A 227 9.44 -19.04 12.23
C GLY A 227 9.22 -19.33 13.71
N GLU A 228 10.00 -20.25 14.27
CA GLU A 228 9.88 -20.64 15.70
C GLU A 228 10.32 -19.52 16.65
N GLU A 229 11.25 -18.68 16.19
CA GLU A 229 11.82 -17.54 16.95
C GLU A 229 11.29 -16.18 16.45
N ASP A 230 10.20 -16.16 15.69
CA ASP A 230 9.61 -14.91 15.17
C ASP A 230 10.61 -14.04 14.37
N ASN A 231 11.39 -14.70 13.50
CA ASN A 231 12.50 -14.10 12.75
C ASN A 231 12.27 -14.07 11.23
N LYS A 232 11.09 -14.49 10.79
CA LYS A 232 10.65 -14.49 9.39
C LYS A 232 9.28 -13.86 9.30
N SER A 233 8.84 -13.57 8.09
CA SER A 233 7.46 -13.20 7.81
C SER A 233 7.03 -13.79 6.46
N PRO A 234 5.76 -14.21 6.30
CA PRO A 234 5.19 -14.53 5.00
C PRO A 234 5.02 -13.30 4.10
N PHE A 235 5.16 -12.09 4.66
CA PHE A 235 4.99 -10.82 3.98
C PHE A 235 6.34 -10.11 3.75
N PRO A 236 6.43 -9.20 2.77
CA PRO A 236 5.40 -8.87 1.77
C PRO A 236 5.28 -9.93 0.66
N LEU A 237 4.06 -10.15 0.17
CA LEU A 237 3.83 -10.92 -1.05
C LEU A 237 4.45 -10.18 -2.24
N GLN A 238 5.30 -10.89 -2.99
CA GLN A 238 5.95 -10.33 -4.16
C GLN A 238 5.01 -10.37 -5.37
N PRO A 239 4.96 -9.30 -6.19
CA PRO A 239 4.22 -9.33 -7.43
C PRO A 239 4.77 -10.40 -8.36
N LYS A 240 3.88 -11.10 -9.09
CA LYS A 240 4.26 -12.15 -10.07
C LYS A 240 5.30 -11.67 -11.08
N THR A 241 5.22 -10.40 -11.48
CA THR A 241 6.15 -9.75 -12.40
C THR A 241 6.93 -8.66 -11.69
N LYS A 242 8.27 -8.72 -11.79
CA LYS A 242 9.16 -7.69 -11.27
C LYS A 242 8.93 -6.39 -12.02
N ARG A 243 9.00 -5.28 -11.29
CA ARG A 243 8.94 -3.93 -11.87
C ARG A 243 10.28 -3.58 -12.53
N SER A 244 10.26 -2.59 -13.42
CA SER A 244 11.43 -2.17 -14.21
C SER A 244 12.66 -1.78 -13.36
N TYR A 245 12.45 -1.22 -12.17
CA TYR A 245 13.53 -0.87 -11.23
C TYR A 245 14.05 -2.05 -10.40
N ALA A 246 13.28 -3.14 -10.31
CA ALA A 246 13.64 -4.37 -9.60
C ALA A 246 14.12 -5.48 -10.55
N GLN A 247 14.30 -5.14 -11.83
CA GLN A 247 14.80 -6.02 -12.88
C GLN A 247 15.79 -5.27 -13.76
N ASN A 248 16.70 -6.00 -14.41
CA ASN A 248 17.58 -5.38 -15.39
C ASN A 248 16.79 -5.02 -16.64
N VAL A 249 16.66 -3.71 -16.90
CA VAL A 249 16.09 -3.15 -18.13
C VAL A 249 17.13 -2.31 -18.85
N THR A 250 17.03 -2.22 -20.18
CA THR A 250 17.95 -1.45 -21.01
C THR A 250 17.25 -0.23 -21.57
N VAL A 251 17.82 0.97 -21.34
CA VAL A 251 17.25 2.25 -21.78
C VAL A 251 18.35 3.11 -22.39
N TRP A 252 18.28 3.32 -23.71
CA TRP A 252 19.29 4.09 -24.48
C TRP A 252 18.74 5.36 -25.14
N ILE A 253 17.61 5.88 -24.63
CA ILE A 253 17.04 7.15 -25.09
C ILE A 253 18.02 8.31 -24.83
N LYS A 254 18.71 8.28 -23.68
CA LYS A 254 19.73 9.26 -23.31
C LYS A 254 21.13 8.69 -23.61
N PRO A 255 22.07 9.48 -24.18
CA PRO A 255 23.43 9.02 -24.47
C PRO A 255 24.17 8.45 -23.26
N SER A 256 23.94 9.00 -22.06
CA SER A 256 24.58 8.54 -20.82
C SER A 256 24.23 7.10 -20.44
N GLY A 257 23.01 6.64 -20.74
CA GLY A 257 22.58 5.26 -20.49
C GLY A 257 23.39 4.27 -21.33
N LEU A 258 23.49 4.56 -22.64
CA LEU A 258 24.30 3.76 -23.56
C LEU A 258 25.78 3.75 -23.18
N GLN A 259 26.34 4.93 -22.87
CA GLN A 259 27.73 5.04 -22.44
C GLN A 259 28.01 4.23 -21.17
N THR A 260 27.08 4.22 -20.21
CA THR A 260 27.23 3.46 -18.96
C THR A 260 27.30 1.96 -19.22
N ASP A 261 26.43 1.43 -20.09
CA ASP A 261 26.43 0.01 -20.44
C ASP A 261 27.72 -0.40 -21.15
N VAL A 262 28.17 0.38 -22.14
CA VAL A 262 29.44 0.12 -22.85
C VAL A 262 30.62 0.21 -21.89
N GLN A 263 30.68 1.24 -21.05
CA GLN A 263 31.75 1.37 -20.05
C GLN A 263 31.77 0.20 -19.07
N LYS A 264 30.61 -0.33 -18.66
CA LYS A 264 30.54 -1.49 -17.78
C LYS A 264 31.13 -2.74 -18.44
N ILE A 265 30.87 -2.94 -19.73
CA ILE A 265 31.48 -4.01 -20.52
C ILE A 265 33.00 -3.84 -20.58
N LEU A 266 33.50 -2.64 -20.94
CA LEU A 266 34.94 -2.38 -21.04
C LEU A 266 35.67 -2.53 -19.69
N ARG A 267 35.06 -2.13 -18.58
CA ARG A 267 35.65 -2.34 -17.24
C ARG A 267 35.82 -3.83 -16.91
N ASN A 268 34.88 -4.67 -17.33
CA ASN A 268 34.98 -6.11 -17.14
C ASN A 268 35.95 -6.76 -18.14
N ALA A 269 36.03 -6.24 -19.37
CA ALA A 269 36.96 -6.66 -20.41
C ALA A 269 38.43 -6.57 -19.95
N ARG A 270 38.80 -5.48 -19.28
CA ARG A 270 40.16 -5.27 -18.73
C ARG A 270 40.51 -6.17 -17.54
N LYS A 271 39.55 -6.92 -17.01
CA LYS A 271 39.70 -7.81 -15.84
C LYS A 271 39.52 -9.28 -16.22
N LEU A 272 39.75 -9.63 -17.48
CA LEU A 272 39.73 -11.02 -17.93
C LEU A 272 41.04 -11.72 -17.54
N PRO A 273 41.00 -13.00 -17.14
CA PRO A 273 39.84 -13.90 -17.11
C PRO A 273 38.96 -13.82 -15.84
N GLU A 274 39.34 -13.06 -14.81
CA GLU A 274 38.65 -13.02 -13.52
C GLU A 274 37.16 -12.65 -13.61
N LYS A 275 36.79 -11.79 -14.56
CA LYS A 275 35.41 -11.30 -14.77
C LYS A 275 34.72 -11.87 -16.00
N THR A 276 35.16 -13.02 -16.51
CA THR A 276 34.62 -13.66 -17.73
C THR A 276 33.10 -13.81 -17.70
N GLN A 277 32.51 -14.40 -16.64
CA GLN A 277 31.07 -14.61 -16.56
C GLN A 277 30.28 -13.29 -16.62
N THR A 278 30.72 -12.28 -15.86
CA THR A 278 30.09 -10.95 -15.85
C THR A 278 30.28 -10.21 -17.16
N PHE A 279 31.44 -10.32 -17.81
CA PHE A 279 31.71 -9.73 -19.11
C PHE A 279 30.74 -10.25 -20.18
N TYR A 280 30.64 -11.58 -20.34
CA TYR A 280 29.74 -12.19 -21.32
C TYR A 280 28.26 -11.97 -20.99
N LYS A 281 27.87 -11.89 -19.72
CA LYS A 281 26.50 -11.55 -19.32
C LYS A 281 26.11 -10.13 -19.77
N GLU A 282 26.98 -9.15 -19.55
CA GLU A 282 26.74 -7.76 -19.93
C GLU A 282 26.80 -7.58 -21.46
N LEU A 283 27.74 -8.27 -22.12
CA LEU A 283 27.85 -8.29 -23.59
C LEU A 283 26.59 -8.84 -24.24
N ASN A 284 26.08 -9.99 -23.77
CA ASN A 284 24.84 -10.56 -24.30
C ASN A 284 23.62 -9.70 -23.98
N ARG A 285 23.60 -8.98 -22.84
CA ARG A 285 22.54 -8.01 -22.55
C ARG A 285 22.51 -6.90 -23.59
N LEU A 286 23.67 -6.30 -23.87
CA LEU A 286 23.79 -5.26 -24.91
C LEU A 286 23.42 -5.82 -26.28
N ARG A 287 23.89 -7.03 -26.63
CA ARG A 287 23.55 -7.70 -27.89
C ARG A 287 22.04 -7.86 -28.07
N LYS A 288 21.37 -8.45 -27.09
CA LYS A 288 19.91 -8.68 -27.12
C LYS A 288 19.13 -7.38 -27.23
N ALA A 289 19.53 -6.35 -26.47
CA ALA A 289 18.88 -5.04 -26.54
C ALA A 289 19.08 -4.36 -27.91
N ALA A 290 20.29 -4.39 -28.46
CA ALA A 290 20.57 -3.82 -29.78
C ALA A 290 19.80 -4.54 -30.89
N LEU A 291 19.69 -5.87 -30.84
CA LEU A 291 18.87 -6.65 -31.78
C LEU A 291 17.38 -6.29 -31.66
N ALA A 292 16.85 -6.19 -30.43
CA ALA A 292 15.46 -5.84 -30.20
C ALA A 292 15.11 -4.42 -30.67
N PHE A 293 16.03 -3.46 -30.50
CA PHE A 293 15.86 -2.09 -30.97
C PHE A 293 16.19 -1.89 -32.46
N GLY A 294 16.73 -2.90 -33.14
CA GLY A 294 17.24 -2.75 -34.51
C GLY A 294 18.48 -1.86 -34.61
N PHE A 295 19.19 -1.61 -33.51
CA PHE A 295 20.36 -0.73 -33.47
C PHE A 295 21.66 -1.51 -33.77
N LEU A 296 21.76 -2.07 -34.97
CA LEU A 296 22.85 -2.99 -35.34
C LEU A 296 24.22 -2.30 -35.44
N ASP A 297 24.27 -1.01 -35.77
CA ASP A 297 25.54 -0.26 -35.85
C ASP A 297 26.21 -0.11 -34.49
N LEU A 298 25.45 -0.18 -33.39
CA LEU A 298 26.03 -0.24 -32.05
C LEU A 298 26.88 -1.51 -31.86
N LEU A 299 26.44 -2.65 -32.40
CA LEU A 299 27.18 -3.90 -32.31
C LEU A 299 28.52 -3.83 -33.04
N LYS A 300 28.55 -3.17 -34.21
CA LYS A 300 29.80 -2.88 -34.93
C LYS A 300 30.71 -1.99 -34.09
N GLY A 301 30.18 -0.89 -33.57
CA GLY A 301 30.95 0.05 -32.76
C GLY A 301 31.54 -0.59 -31.49
N VAL A 302 30.76 -1.43 -30.79
CA VAL A 302 31.26 -2.15 -29.59
C VAL A 302 32.27 -3.22 -29.98
N SER A 303 32.11 -3.90 -31.12
CA SER A 303 33.11 -4.84 -31.66
C SER A 303 34.45 -4.15 -31.87
N ASP A 304 34.47 -3.01 -32.57
CA ASP A 304 35.69 -2.25 -32.85
C ASP A 304 36.35 -1.74 -31.56
N MET A 305 35.55 -1.41 -30.54
CA MET A 305 36.06 -1.04 -29.21
C MET A 305 36.71 -2.22 -28.49
N LEU A 306 36.15 -3.43 -28.60
CA LEU A 306 36.75 -4.64 -28.01
C LEU A 306 38.05 -5.05 -28.72
N GLU A 307 38.10 -4.93 -30.05
CA GLU A 307 39.34 -5.13 -30.83
C GLU A 307 40.43 -4.16 -30.36
N ARG A 308 40.07 -2.86 -30.18
CA ARG A 308 41.00 -1.87 -29.65
C ARG A 308 41.49 -2.20 -28.25
N GLU A 309 40.60 -2.58 -27.32
CA GLU A 309 41.02 -2.98 -25.97
C GLU A 309 41.93 -4.21 -25.99
N CYS A 310 41.71 -5.15 -26.91
CA CYS A 310 42.59 -6.31 -27.08
C CYS A 310 44.01 -5.90 -27.48
N THR A 311 44.15 -4.89 -28.35
CA THR A 311 45.48 -4.36 -28.74
C THR A 311 46.15 -3.51 -27.66
N LEU A 312 45.38 -3.00 -26.70
CA LEU A 312 45.85 -2.15 -25.60
C LEU A 312 46.06 -2.91 -24.29
N LEU A 313 45.99 -4.25 -24.31
CA LEU A 313 46.27 -5.07 -23.14
C LEU A 313 47.72 -4.84 -22.67
N PRO A 314 47.97 -4.63 -21.37
CA PRO A 314 49.32 -4.57 -20.83
C PRO A 314 50.08 -5.88 -21.04
N GLU A 315 51.41 -5.83 -21.09
CA GLU A 315 52.25 -7.04 -21.15
C GLU A 315 52.06 -7.99 -19.95
N THR A 316 51.56 -7.46 -18.84
CA THR A 316 51.21 -8.23 -17.62
C THR A 316 49.83 -8.86 -17.66
N ALA A 317 49.05 -8.66 -18.73
CA ALA A 317 47.72 -9.24 -18.86
C ALA A 317 47.78 -10.77 -19.06
N HIS A 318 46.79 -11.47 -18.51
CA HIS A 318 46.69 -12.90 -18.68
C HIS A 318 46.41 -13.26 -20.16
N PRO A 319 47.04 -14.30 -20.74
CA PRO A 319 46.91 -14.63 -22.17
C PRO A 319 45.47 -14.90 -22.61
N ASP A 320 44.65 -15.50 -21.74
CA ASP A 320 43.22 -15.74 -22.02
C ASP A 320 42.44 -14.45 -22.35
N ALA A 321 42.82 -13.29 -21.79
CA ALA A 321 42.13 -12.03 -22.04
C ALA A 321 42.09 -11.68 -23.55
N ALA A 322 43.20 -11.87 -24.26
CA ALA A 322 43.27 -11.58 -25.69
C ALA A 322 42.37 -12.52 -26.52
N PHE A 323 42.33 -13.81 -26.17
CA PHE A 323 41.47 -14.80 -26.84
C PHE A 323 39.99 -14.46 -26.64
N GLN A 324 39.58 -14.17 -25.40
CA GLN A 324 38.19 -13.85 -25.08
C GLN A 324 37.73 -12.54 -25.72
N LEU A 325 38.58 -11.49 -25.76
CA LEU A 325 38.22 -10.22 -26.39
C LEU A 325 38.10 -10.33 -27.90
N SER A 326 39.04 -11.01 -28.55
CA SER A 326 39.02 -11.23 -30.01
C SER A 326 37.80 -12.05 -30.43
N HIS A 327 37.48 -13.11 -29.66
CA HIS A 327 36.28 -13.91 -29.86
C HIS A 327 35.01 -13.09 -29.69
N ALA A 328 34.87 -12.38 -28.57
CA ALA A 328 33.70 -11.54 -28.31
C ALA A 328 33.46 -10.50 -29.39
N ALA A 329 34.52 -9.84 -29.88
CA ALA A 329 34.44 -8.88 -30.98
C ALA A 329 33.94 -9.55 -32.27
N ALA A 330 34.59 -10.63 -32.72
CA ALA A 330 34.22 -11.33 -33.94
C ALA A 330 32.75 -11.78 -33.92
N GLN A 331 32.30 -12.33 -32.79
CA GLN A 331 30.92 -12.79 -32.60
C GLN A 331 29.92 -11.63 -32.62
N LEU A 332 30.26 -10.48 -32.04
CA LEU A 332 29.41 -9.30 -32.06
C LEU A 332 29.30 -8.69 -33.47
N LYS A 333 30.40 -8.73 -34.24
CA LYS A 333 30.42 -8.33 -35.64
C LYS A 333 29.54 -9.22 -36.51
N LEU A 334 29.58 -10.54 -36.30
CA LEU A 334 28.67 -11.48 -36.95
C LEU A 334 27.19 -11.19 -36.60
N ALA A 335 26.88 -10.93 -35.32
CA ALA A 335 25.53 -10.56 -34.89
C ALA A 335 25.03 -9.26 -35.56
N SER A 336 25.92 -8.30 -35.84
CA SER A 336 25.57 -7.03 -36.47
C SER A 336 25.13 -7.14 -37.94
N THR A 337 25.39 -8.28 -38.61
CA THR A 337 25.04 -8.51 -40.02
C THR A 337 23.56 -8.85 -40.24
N GLY A 338 22.82 -9.19 -39.17
CA GLY A 338 21.40 -9.54 -39.23
C GLY A 338 21.06 -10.89 -39.89
N SER A 339 22.01 -11.56 -40.56
CA SER A 339 21.77 -12.78 -41.34
C SER A 339 22.41 -14.05 -40.75
N SER A 340 23.17 -13.91 -39.65
CA SER A 340 23.89 -15.00 -38.98
C SER A 340 23.07 -15.62 -37.84
N GLU A 341 23.36 -16.86 -37.46
CA GLU A 341 22.82 -17.49 -36.24
C GLU A 341 23.09 -16.64 -34.98
N HIS A 342 24.17 -15.83 -34.97
CA HIS A 342 24.49 -14.91 -33.89
C HIS A 342 23.58 -13.66 -33.84
N ALA A 343 22.78 -13.42 -34.88
CA ALA A 343 21.72 -12.40 -34.88
C ALA A 343 20.40 -12.92 -34.26
N ALA A 344 20.28 -14.21 -33.97
CA ALA A 344 19.12 -14.75 -33.26
C ALA A 344 19.09 -14.25 -31.81
N TYR A 345 17.91 -13.84 -31.34
CA TYR A 345 17.75 -13.27 -30.00
C TYR A 345 18.16 -14.26 -28.89
N ASP A 346 17.84 -15.55 -29.06
CA ASP A 346 18.11 -16.58 -28.05
C ASP A 346 19.54 -17.09 -28.05
N HIS A 347 20.29 -16.89 -29.14
CA HIS A 347 21.66 -17.37 -29.26
C HIS A 347 22.63 -16.49 -28.46
N ASN A 348 23.17 -16.99 -27.34
CA ASN A 348 24.14 -16.23 -26.54
C ASN A 348 25.57 -16.47 -27.02
N ILE A 349 26.40 -15.41 -26.99
CA ILE A 349 27.86 -15.52 -27.14
C ILE A 349 28.40 -16.19 -25.87
N VAL A 350 29.04 -17.35 -26.04
CA VAL A 350 29.68 -18.11 -24.96
C VAL A 350 31.20 -17.89 -24.96
N PRO A 351 31.86 -17.91 -23.79
CA PRO A 351 33.32 -17.82 -23.71
C PRO A 351 33.99 -18.99 -24.42
N LEU A 352 35.19 -18.75 -24.97
CA LEU A 352 36.04 -19.83 -25.46
C LEU A 352 36.51 -20.68 -24.28
N GLN A 353 36.50 -22.01 -24.45
CA GLN A 353 37.19 -22.89 -23.53
C GLN A 353 38.68 -22.85 -23.87
N THR A 354 39.49 -22.39 -22.92
CA THR A 354 40.94 -22.29 -23.10
C THR A 354 41.65 -23.14 -22.05
N ASP A 355 42.73 -23.79 -22.46
CA ASP A 355 43.49 -24.72 -21.62
C ASP A 355 44.49 -24.01 -20.68
N PHE A 356 44.29 -22.71 -20.41
CA PHE A 356 45.19 -21.91 -19.57
C PHE A 356 45.03 -22.19 -18.07
N SER A 357 43.92 -22.81 -17.65
CA SER A 357 43.76 -23.35 -16.29
C SER A 357 44.41 -24.74 -16.21
N GLY A 358 45.73 -24.77 -16.07
CA GLY A 358 46.57 -25.92 -15.70
C GLY A 358 46.06 -27.34 -16.02
N ARG A 359 46.60 -27.95 -17.08
CA ARG A 359 46.81 -29.41 -17.12
C ARG A 359 47.81 -29.79 -16.02
N GLY A 360 47.31 -30.09 -14.83
CA GLY A 360 48.13 -30.44 -13.68
C GLY A 360 47.48 -31.52 -12.82
N SER A 361 47.35 -32.74 -13.36
CA SER A 361 47.40 -34.04 -12.66
C SER A 361 46.70 -35.13 -13.48
N ASP A 362 47.36 -35.67 -14.52
CA ASP A 362 47.12 -37.05 -15.02
C ASP A 362 47.92 -37.26 -16.32
N ARG A 363 49.25 -37.30 -16.20
CA ARG A 363 50.15 -38.01 -17.12
C ARG A 363 51.46 -38.30 -16.40
N MET A 364 51.47 -39.34 -15.57
CA MET A 364 52.47 -40.41 -15.55
C MET A 364 52.08 -41.48 -14.55
#